data_AF-A0A7C5VMJ6-F1
#
_entry.id   AF-A0A7C5VMJ6-F1
#
_cell.length_a   1.000
_cell.length_b   1.000
_cell.length_c   1.000
_cell.angle_alpha   90.00
_cell.angle_beta   90.00
_cell.angle_gamma   90.00
#
_symmetry.space_group_name_H-M   'P 1'
#
loop_
_entity.id
_entity.type
_entity.pdbx_description
1 polymer ?
#
loop_
_entity_poly.entity_id
_entity_poly.type
_entity_poly.pdbx_seq_one_letter_code
_entity_poly.pdbx_strand_id
1 'polypeptide(L)' 'MEKVESKGRTTWVKVYRLSDMGKWFALLLAEEKELTNEEKAEIMQNVFRSYIGWIKNLSKDLSIEKNTLKRIFEEELEK' A
#
# COMPACT_ATOMS: atom_id res chain seq x y z
N MET A 1 -15.95 2.56 18.15
CA MET A 1 -15.20 2.52 19.42
C MET A 1 -15.92 1.56 20.32
N GLU A 2 -15.21 0.61 20.89
CA GLU A 2 -15.77 -0.27 21.91
C GLU A 2 -15.18 0.06 23.26
N LYS A 3 -16.04 0.10 24.28
CA LYS A 3 -15.64 0.28 25.67
C LYS A 3 -15.29 -1.10 26.22
N VAL A 4 -14.04 -1.31 26.59
CA VAL A 4 -13.58 -2.55 27.22
C VAL A 4 -13.16 -2.26 28.64
N GLU A 5 -13.77 -2.93 29.62
CA GLU A 5 -13.35 -2.87 31.02
C GLU A 5 -12.49 -4.08 31.34
N SER A 6 -11.23 -3.83 31.72
CA SER A 6 -10.28 -4.87 32.10
C SER A 6 -9.49 -4.41 33.33
N LYS A 7 -9.38 -5.28 34.35
CA LYS A 7 -8.67 -5.02 35.61
C LYS A 7 -9.06 -3.68 36.29
N GLY A 8 -10.34 -3.33 36.28
CA GLY A 8 -10.86 -2.12 36.94
C GLY A 8 -10.55 -0.80 36.22
N ARG A 9 -10.01 -0.83 35.00
CA ARG A 9 -9.85 0.35 34.15
C ARG A 9 -10.73 0.25 32.90
N THR A 10 -11.33 1.37 32.53
CA THR A 10 -12.03 1.51 31.26
C THR A 10 -11.03 1.90 30.18
N THR A 11 -10.91 1.06 29.15
CA THR A 11 -10.12 1.33 27.95
C THR A 11 -11.06 1.54 26.77
N TRP A 12 -10.86 2.63 26.03
CA TRP A 12 -11.60 2.92 24.80
C TRP A 12 -10.78 2.46 23.61
N VAL A 13 -11.26 1.45 22.90
CA VAL A 13 -10.54 0.88 21.75
C VAL A 13 -11.16 1.42 20.46
N LYS A 14 -10.32 2.03 19.60
CA LYS A 14 -10.64 2.29 18.19
C LYS A 14 -9.94 1.25 17.34
N VAL A 15 -10.74 0.48 16.60
CA VAL A 15 -10.21 -0.39 15.54
C VAL A 15 -10.13 0.44 14.26
N TYR A 16 -8.93 0.51 13.70
CA TYR A 16 -8.68 1.13 12.40
C TYR A 16 -8.29 0.03 11.41
N ARG A 17 -8.90 0.04 10.23
CA ARG A 17 -8.39 -0.75 9.10
C ARG A 17 -7.42 0.14 8.32
N LEU A 18 -6.20 -0.34 8.12
CA LEU A 18 -5.23 0.38 7.31
C LEU A 18 -5.72 0.45 5.86
N SER A 19 -5.63 1.65 5.26
CA SER A 19 -5.70 1.81 3.82
C SER A 19 -4.52 1.12 3.15
N ASP A 20 -4.54 0.91 1.84
CA ASP A 20 -3.42 0.25 1.15
C ASP A 20 -2.10 1.02 1.29
N MET A 21 -2.17 2.35 1.36
CA MET A 21 -1.03 3.20 1.71
C MET A 21 -0.59 2.99 3.16
N GLY A 22 -1.53 2.87 4.10
CA GLY A 22 -1.23 2.56 5.50
C GLY A 22 -0.59 1.17 5.69
N LYS A 23 -1.01 0.18 4.90
CA LYS A 23 -0.37 -1.15 4.88
C LYS A 23 1.05 -1.09 4.34
N TRP A 24 1.32 -0.22 3.37
CA TRP A 24 2.68 0.02 2.88
C TRP A 24 3.59 0.61 3.96
N PHE A 25 3.10 1.62 4.68
CA PHE A 25 3.84 2.16 5.83
C PHE A 25 4.04 1.09 6.91
N ALA A 26 3.05 0.23 7.17
CA ALA A 26 3.22 -0.89 8.07
C ALA A 26 4.29 -1.88 7.57
N LEU A 27 4.38 -2.16 6.27
CA LEU A 27 5.43 -3.03 5.72
C LEU A 27 6.84 -2.43 5.86
N LEU A 28 6.97 -1.10 5.82
CA LEU A 28 8.25 -0.41 6.04
C LEU A 28 8.64 -0.31 7.52
N LEU A 29 7.66 -0.30 8.42
CA LEU A 29 7.86 -0.03 9.84
C LEU A 29 7.77 -1.29 10.72
N ALA A 30 7.07 -2.33 10.27
CA ALA A 30 6.93 -3.57 11.00
C ALA A 30 8.26 -4.34 10.91
N GLU A 31 8.71 -4.86 12.05
CA GLU A 31 9.73 -5.90 12.02
C GLU A 31 9.23 -7.04 11.14
N GLU A 32 10.13 -7.59 10.32
CA GLU A 32 9.85 -8.59 9.28
C GLU A 32 9.09 -9.85 9.76
N LYS A 33 9.00 -10.02 11.09
CA LYS A 33 8.44 -11.16 11.83
C LYS A 33 6.90 -11.19 11.94
N GLU A 34 6.18 -10.09 11.69
CA GLU A 34 4.71 -10.09 11.88
C GLU A 34 3.89 -10.39 10.62
N LEU A 35 4.48 -10.29 9.42
CA LEU A 35 3.76 -10.47 8.15
C LEU A 35 4.24 -11.71 7.41
N THR A 36 3.31 -12.51 6.89
CA THR A 36 3.65 -13.65 6.01
C THR A 36 4.13 -13.16 4.64
N ASN A 37 4.77 -14.05 3.87
CA ASN A 37 5.23 -13.72 2.52
C ASN A 37 4.06 -13.42 1.57
N GLU A 38 2.93 -14.09 1.75
CA GLU A 38 1.71 -13.86 0.98
C GLU A 38 1.15 -12.47 1.25
N GLU A 39 1.09 -12.06 2.52
CA GLU A 39 0.62 -10.72 2.92
C GLU A 39 1.56 -9.63 2.38
N LYS A 40 2.88 -9.83 2.47
CA LYS A 40 3.87 -8.92 1.89
C LYS A 40 3.70 -8.80 0.37
N ALA A 41 3.50 -9.92 -0.32
CA ALA A 41 3.28 -9.94 -1.77
C ALA A 41 1.98 -9.23 -2.16
N GLU A 42 0.89 -9.42 -1.42
CA GLU A 42 -0.38 -8.74 -1.64
C GLU A 42 -0.24 -7.23 -1.45
N ILE A 43 0.40 -6.78 -0.36
CA ILE A 43 0.66 -5.36 -0.10
C ILE A 43 1.49 -4.76 -1.24
N MET A 44 2.56 -5.43 -1.66
CA MET A 44 3.40 -4.97 -2.77
C MET A 44 2.61 -4.81 -4.06
N GLN A 45 1.78 -5.80 -4.42
CA GLN A 45 0.95 -5.72 -5.63
C GLN A 45 -0.07 -4.57 -5.57
N ASN A 46 -0.69 -4.34 -4.42
CA ASN A 46 -1.68 -3.28 -4.26
C ASN A 46 -1.05 -1.88 -4.35
N VAL A 47 0.15 -1.71 -3.77
CA VAL A 47 0.93 -0.48 -3.88
C VAL A 47 1.37 -0.24 -5.30
N PHE A 48 1.84 -1.29 -5.98
CA PHE A 48 2.23 -1.23 -7.38
C PHE A 48 1.06 -0.80 -8.28
N ARG A 49 -0.14 -1.37 -8.10
CA ARG A 49 -1.35 -0.94 -8.84
C ARG A 49 -1.68 0.53 -8.58
N SER A 50 -1.61 0.96 -7.33
CA SER A 50 -1.90 2.34 -6.94
C SER A 50 -0.92 3.33 -7.59
N TYR A 51 0.37 2.99 -7.56
CA TYR A 51 1.44 3.77 -8.18
C TYR A 51 1.24 3.91 -9.70
N ILE A 52 0.97 2.80 -10.40
CA ILE A 52 0.65 2.83 -11.84
C ILE A 52 -0.60 3.67 -12.12
N GLY A 53 -1.62 3.59 -11.25
CA GLY A 53 -2.80 4.43 -11.33
C GLY A 53 -2.48 5.92 -11.23
N TRP A 54 -1.63 6.32 -10.29
CA TRP A 54 -1.18 7.70 -10.15
C TRP A 54 -0.37 8.17 -11.34
N ILE A 55 0.60 7.38 -11.82
CA ILE A 55 1.38 7.70 -13.01
C ILE A 55 0.45 7.90 -14.21
N LYS A 56 -0.52 7.00 -14.41
CA LYS A 56 -1.47 7.11 -15.53
C LYS A 56 -2.29 8.39 -15.48
N ASN A 57 -2.65 8.88 -14.29
CA ASN A 57 -3.39 10.13 -14.16
C ASN A 57 -2.48 11.32 -14.43
N LEU A 58 -1.30 11.36 -13.78
CA LEU A 58 -0.32 12.43 -13.98
C LEU A 58 0.15 12.52 -15.43
N SER A 59 0.31 11.38 -16.11
CA SER A 59 0.73 11.33 -17.50
C SER A 59 -0.30 11.94 -18.44
N LYS A 60 -1.60 11.81 -18.12
CA LYS A 60 -2.66 12.48 -18.89
C LYS A 60 -2.57 13.98 -18.72
N ASP A 61 -2.34 14.46 -17.50
CA ASP A 61 -2.23 15.89 -17.20
C ASP A 61 -1.02 16.51 -17.93
N LEU A 62 0.06 15.73 -18.08
CA LEU A 62 1.28 16.13 -18.80
C LEU A 62 1.25 15.80 -20.31
N SER A 63 0.12 15.31 -20.85
CA SER A 63 -0.02 14.89 -22.25
C SER A 63 1.05 13.89 -22.73
N ILE A 64 1.53 13.03 -21.82
CA ILE A 64 2.49 11.98 -22.14
C ILE A 64 1.75 10.81 -22.77
N GLU A 65 2.25 10.32 -23.92
CA GLU A 65 1.68 9.17 -24.59
C GLU A 65 1.81 7.89 -23.74
N LYS A 66 0.72 7.13 -23.67
CA LYS A 66 0.66 5.86 -22.94
C LYS A 66 1.73 4.86 -23.42
N ASN A 67 2.04 4.86 -24.72
CA ASN A 67 3.01 3.94 -25.31
C ASN A 67 4.43 4.21 -24.80
N THR A 68 4.78 5.47 -24.54
CA THR A 68 6.06 5.85 -23.94
C THR A 68 6.20 5.24 -22.55
N LEU A 69 5.16 5.35 -21.72
CA LEU A 69 5.17 4.75 -20.38
C LEU A 69 5.22 3.21 -20.42
N LYS A 70 4.50 2.59 -21.35
CA LYS A 70 4.52 1.13 -21.52
C LYS A 70 5.92 0.65 -21.89
N ARG A 71 6.57 1.32 -22.84
CA ARG A 71 7.94 1.01 -23.26
C ARG A 71 8.93 1.14 -22.11
N ILE A 72 8.90 2.27 -21.38
CA ILE A 72 9.77 2.48 -20.21
C ILE A 72 9.54 1.37 -19.17
N PHE A 73 8.28 1.01 -18.92
CA PHE A 73 7.96 -0.04 -17.97
C PHE A 73 8.50 -1.42 -18.38
N GLU A 74 8.37 -1.80 -19.65
CA GLU A 74 8.93 -3.05 -20.18
C GLU A 74 10.45 -3.05 -20.11
N GLU A 75 11.10 -1.95 -20.48
CA GLU A 75 12.56 -1.77 -20.39
C GLU A 75 13.09 -1.92 -18.95
N GLU A 76 12.38 -1.39 -17.94
CA GLU A 76 12.81 -1.51 -16.54
C GLU A 76 12.48 -2.87 -15.92
N LEU A 77 11.49 -3.61 -16.44
CA LEU A 77 11.18 -4.96 -15.96
C LEU A 77 12.13 -6.04 -16.50
N GLU A 78 12.70 -5.83 -17.69
CA GLU A 78 13.63 -6.77 -18.33
C GLU A 78 15.10 -6.51 -17.95
N LYS A 79 15.38 -5.44 -17.19
CA LYS A 79 16.70 -5.13 -16.61
C LYS A 79 17.00 -5.98 -15.38
#